data_AF-A0A1B6GCQ6-F1
#
_entry.id   AF-A0A1B6GCQ6-F1
#
_cell.length_a   1.000
_cell.length_b   1.000
_cell.length_c   1.000
_cell.angle_alpha   90.00
_cell.angle_beta   90.00
_cell.angle_gamma   90.00
#
_symmetry.space_group_name_H-M   'P 1'
#
loop_
_entity.id
_entity.type
_entity.pdbx_description
1 polymer ?
#
loop_
_entity_poly.entity_id
_entity_poly.type
_entity_poly.pdbx_seq_one_letter_code
_entity_poly.pdbx_strand_id
1 'polypeptide(L)'
;LDRLTSEPKMKEQEPEPEREPDPRAYHHSHFSDFAQIDNPAVADQESEFTKNKNYWKKRLEDLQEVHERIKQVLETEKDRGYKDVQVTLPQADDEKGEKPCVDNLNEVADCYKTNSQEPLLCDKEVLNFVSCLRSKTMEKLNEKREDA
;
A
#
# COMPACT_ATOMS: atom_id res chain seq x y z
N LEU A 1 -20.91 -82.95 -34.46
CA LEU A 1 -22.32 -83.28 -34.69
C LEU A 1 -22.97 -83.31 -33.32
N ASP A 2 -23.80 -82.37 -32.88
CA ASP A 2 -24.60 -81.40 -33.62
C ASP A 2 -24.88 -80.17 -32.78
N ARG A 3 -25.14 -79.06 -33.49
CA ARG A 3 -25.83 -77.85 -33.00
C ARG A 3 -27.12 -78.24 -32.29
N LEU A 4 -27.59 -77.41 -31.36
CA LEU A 4 -28.81 -76.60 -31.52
C LEU A 4 -29.18 -75.90 -30.21
N THR A 5 -28.99 -74.58 -30.21
CA THR A 5 -29.94 -73.56 -29.73
C THR A 5 -30.84 -73.91 -28.55
N SER A 6 -30.58 -73.30 -27.40
CA SER A 6 -31.64 -72.82 -26.51
C SER A 6 -31.30 -71.40 -26.08
N GLU A 7 -32.10 -70.45 -26.55
CA GLU A 7 -32.04 -69.04 -26.15
C GLU A 7 -32.43 -68.94 -24.66
N PRO A 8 -31.66 -68.23 -23.82
CA PRO A 8 -32.14 -67.90 -22.49
C PRO A 8 -33.22 -66.83 -22.61
N LYS A 9 -34.44 -67.24 -22.29
CA LYS A 9 -35.65 -66.43 -22.14
C LYS A 9 -35.34 -65.20 -21.28
N MET A 10 -35.23 -64.02 -21.91
CA MET A 10 -35.07 -62.77 -21.17
C MET A 10 -36.29 -62.57 -20.28
N LYS A 11 -36.03 -62.32 -18.99
CA LYS A 11 -37.05 -61.95 -18.02
C LYS A 11 -37.79 -60.71 -18.52
N GLU A 12 -39.11 -60.83 -18.50
CA GLU A 12 -40.06 -59.73 -18.62
C GLU A 12 -39.68 -58.66 -17.60
N GLN A 13 -39.25 -57.50 -18.11
CA GLN A 13 -38.84 -56.37 -17.31
C GLN A 13 -40.14 -55.69 -16.83
N GLU A 14 -40.38 -55.71 -15.52
CA GLU A 14 -41.44 -54.89 -14.94
C GLU A 14 -41.26 -53.43 -15.40
N PRO A 15 -42.33 -52.74 -15.83
CA PRO A 15 -42.22 -51.36 -16.27
C PRO A 15 -41.67 -50.50 -15.13
N GLU A 16 -40.53 -49.85 -15.37
CA GLU A 16 -39.97 -48.83 -14.48
C GLU A 16 -41.07 -47.79 -14.21
N PRO A 17 -41.31 -47.37 -12.96
CA PRO A 17 -42.25 -46.29 -12.69
C PRO A 17 -41.77 -45.03 -13.42
N GLU A 18 -42.69 -44.35 -14.12
CA GLU A 18 -42.41 -43.10 -14.82
C GLU A 18 -41.70 -42.13 -13.87
N ARG A 19 -40.42 -41.87 -14.14
CA ARG A 19 -39.66 -40.85 -13.42
C ARG A 19 -40.31 -39.51 -13.74
N GLU A 20 -40.77 -38.81 -12.71
CA GLU A 20 -41.15 -37.40 -12.83
C GLU A 20 -40.01 -36.63 -13.53
N PRO A 21 -40.33 -35.76 -14.51
CA PRO A 21 -39.31 -35.02 -15.23
C PRO A 21 -38.46 -34.20 -14.27
N ASP A 22 -37.14 -34.37 -14.35
CA ASP A 22 -36.18 -33.64 -13.52
C ASP A 22 -36.37 -32.12 -13.72
N PRO A 23 -36.72 -31.35 -12.68
CA PRO A 23 -36.90 -29.90 -12.79
C PRO A 23 -35.61 -29.15 -13.19
N ARG A 24 -34.46 -29.82 -13.27
CA ARG A 24 -33.19 -29.30 -13.78
C ARG A 24 -32.87 -29.69 -15.22
N ALA A 25 -33.76 -30.37 -15.93
CA ALA A 25 -33.62 -30.59 -17.36
C ALA A 25 -33.82 -29.25 -18.11
N TYR A 26 -32.75 -28.47 -18.22
CA TYR A 26 -32.76 -27.24 -19.01
C TYR A 26 -33.01 -27.58 -20.48
N HIS A 27 -34.05 -26.99 -21.05
CA HIS A 27 -34.21 -26.93 -22.51
C HIS A 27 -32.97 -26.22 -23.06
N HIS A 28 -32.13 -26.95 -23.80
CA HIS A 28 -30.99 -26.35 -24.49
C HIS A 28 -31.56 -25.53 -25.65
N SER A 29 -31.84 -24.25 -25.41
CA SER A 29 -32.19 -23.30 -26.45
C SER A 29 -31.03 -23.24 -27.44
N HIS A 30 -31.29 -23.56 -28.70
CA HIS A 30 -30.29 -23.46 -29.75
C HIS A 30 -29.87 -22.00 -29.91
N PHE A 31 -28.57 -21.76 -29.96
CA PHE A 31 -27.96 -20.43 -30.09
C PHE A 31 -28.48 -19.64 -31.32
N SER A 32 -29.05 -20.34 -32.32
CA SER A 32 -29.68 -19.74 -33.49
C SER A 32 -30.96 -18.95 -33.19
N ASP A 33 -31.64 -19.19 -32.07
CA ASP A 33 -32.86 -18.47 -31.70
C ASP A 33 -32.59 -17.07 -31.13
N PHE A 34 -31.32 -16.76 -30.81
CA PHE A 34 -30.88 -15.47 -30.29
C PHE A 34 -30.22 -14.57 -31.35
N ALA A 35 -30.01 -15.06 -32.57
CA ALA A 35 -29.24 -14.35 -33.59
C ALA A 35 -29.99 -13.16 -34.22
N GLN A 36 -31.25 -12.92 -33.87
CA GLN A 36 -32.04 -11.79 -34.38
C GLN A 36 -32.99 -11.25 -33.30
N ILE A 37 -32.46 -10.52 -32.33
CA ILE A 37 -33.28 -9.60 -31.55
C ILE A 37 -32.58 -8.24 -31.57
N ASP A 38 -32.91 -7.41 -32.56
CA ASP A 38 -32.75 -5.96 -32.47
C ASP A 38 -33.71 -5.45 -31.39
N ASN A 39 -33.40 -5.76 -30.13
CA ASN A 39 -34.21 -5.37 -29.00
C ASN A 39 -33.82 -3.94 -28.62
N PRO A 40 -34.69 -2.94 -28.78
CA PRO A 40 -34.39 -1.57 -28.35
C PRO A 40 -33.98 -1.51 -26.86
N ALA A 41 -34.47 -2.44 -26.04
CA ALA A 41 -34.07 -2.54 -24.63
C ALA A 41 -32.59 -2.88 -24.41
N VAL A 42 -31.95 -3.63 -25.32
CA VAL A 42 -30.51 -3.97 -25.23
C VAL A 42 -29.66 -2.79 -25.70
N ALA A 43 -30.07 -2.09 -26.76
CA ALA A 43 -29.40 -0.87 -27.22
C ALA A 43 -29.52 0.27 -26.19
N ASP A 44 -30.68 0.42 -25.55
CA ASP A 44 -30.89 1.37 -24.45
C ASP A 44 -29.99 1.02 -23.25
N GLN A 45 -29.89 -0.26 -22.89
CA GLN A 45 -29.01 -0.75 -21.83
C GLN A 45 -27.52 -0.50 -22.11
N GLU A 46 -27.06 -0.73 -23.35
CA GLU A 46 -25.68 -0.43 -23.75
C GLU A 46 -25.38 1.07 -23.72
N SER A 47 -26.36 1.90 -24.09
CA SER A 47 -26.23 3.35 -24.04
C SER A 47 -26.09 3.87 -22.61
N GLU A 48 -26.89 3.34 -21.68
CA GLU A 48 -26.83 3.69 -20.26
C GLU A 48 -25.53 3.20 -19.61
N PHE A 49 -25.09 1.98 -19.95
CA PHE A 49 -23.80 1.47 -19.51
C PHE A 49 -22.63 2.35 -19.98
N THR A 50 -22.68 2.80 -21.22
CA THR A 50 -21.66 3.68 -21.80
C THR A 50 -21.64 5.07 -21.14
N LYS A 51 -22.81 5.67 -20.89
CA LYS A 51 -22.93 6.94 -20.16
C LYS A 51 -22.35 6.81 -18.75
N ASN A 52 -22.66 5.72 -18.06
CA ASN A 52 -22.17 5.47 -16.71
C ASN A 52 -20.64 5.28 -16.68
N LYS A 53 -20.10 4.49 -17.62
CA LYS A 53 -18.65 4.31 -17.79
C LYS A 53 -17.93 5.63 -18.04
N ASN A 54 -18.47 6.47 -18.92
CA ASN A 54 -17.90 7.78 -19.21
C ASN A 54 -17.98 8.73 -18.01
N TYR A 55 -19.10 8.70 -17.28
CA TYR A 55 -19.28 9.48 -16.05
C TYR A 55 -18.21 9.14 -15.00
N TRP A 56 -18.02 7.85 -14.70
CA TRP A 56 -17.02 7.42 -13.71
C TRP A 56 -15.60 7.68 -14.18
N LYS A 57 -15.31 7.49 -15.47
CA LYS A 57 -14.00 7.83 -16.04
C LYS A 57 -13.68 9.31 -15.85
N LYS A 58 -14.59 10.20 -16.25
CA LYS A 58 -14.41 11.64 -16.07
C LYS A 58 -14.25 12.02 -14.60
N ARG A 59 -15.09 11.46 -13.72
CA ARG A 59 -15.01 11.71 -12.28
C ARG A 59 -13.65 11.30 -11.69
N LEU A 60 -13.09 10.18 -12.16
CA LEU A 60 -11.78 9.72 -11.72
C LEU A 60 -10.66 10.63 -12.21
N GLU A 61 -10.73 11.08 -13.46
CA GLU A 61 -9.79 12.05 -14.05
C GLU A 61 -9.83 13.38 -13.28
N ASP A 62 -11.03 13.92 -13.01
CA ASP A 62 -11.21 15.15 -12.23
C ASP A 62 -10.61 15.01 -10.82
N LEU A 63 -10.80 13.85 -10.18
CA LEU A 63 -10.27 13.57 -8.84
C LEU A 63 -8.73 13.50 -8.85
N GLN A 64 -8.16 12.86 -9.87
CA GLN A 64 -6.70 12.79 -10.04
C GLN A 64 -6.11 14.19 -10.27
N GLU A 65 -6.74 15.02 -11.09
CA GLU A 65 -6.28 16.39 -11.34
C GLU A 65 -6.29 17.24 -10.05
N VAL A 66 -7.36 17.13 -9.26
CA VAL A 66 -7.43 17.80 -7.94
C VAL A 66 -6.35 17.29 -6.99
N HIS A 67 -6.12 15.98 -6.94
CA HIS A 67 -5.09 15.40 -6.09
C HIS A 67 -3.70 15.89 -6.47
N GLU A 68 -3.37 15.96 -7.75
CA GLU A 68 -2.08 16.49 -8.21
C GLU A 68 -1.92 17.98 -7.88
N ARG A 69 -2.98 18.78 -7.98
CA ARG A 69 -2.95 20.18 -7.52
C ARG A 69 -2.66 20.29 -6.03
N ILE A 70 -3.31 19.48 -5.20
CA ILE A 70 -3.08 19.47 -3.75
C ILE A 70 -1.63 19.09 -3.44
N LYS A 71 -1.12 18.06 -4.11
CA LYS A 71 0.26 17.60 -3.94
C LYS A 71 1.26 18.71 -4.26
N GLN A 72 1.08 19.44 -5.37
CA GLN A 72 1.94 20.56 -5.73
C GLN A 72 1.95 21.66 -4.67
N VAL A 73 0.78 22.03 -4.15
CA VAL A 73 0.68 23.03 -3.08
C VAL A 73 1.36 22.53 -1.80
N LEU A 74 1.15 21.28 -1.43
CA LEU A 74 1.76 20.68 -0.26
C LEU A 74 3.30 20.67 -0.35
N GLU A 75 3.85 20.27 -1.49
CA GLU A 75 5.30 20.27 -1.72
C GLU A 75 5.87 21.69 -1.64
N THR A 76 5.15 22.67 -2.22
CA THR A 76 5.53 24.08 -2.17
C THR A 76 5.54 24.63 -0.74
N GLU A 77 4.48 24.37 0.04
CA GLU A 77 4.40 24.82 1.44
C GLU A 77 5.40 24.11 2.33
N LYS A 78 5.71 22.83 2.05
CA LYS A 78 6.77 22.09 2.73
C LYS A 78 8.12 22.75 2.50
N ASP A 79 8.47 23.07 1.25
CA ASP A 79 9.73 23.75 0.92
C ASP A 79 9.78 25.18 1.48
N ARG A 80 8.63 25.89 1.48
CA ARG A 80 8.51 27.19 2.13
C ARG A 80 8.75 27.10 3.63
N GLY A 81 8.18 26.11 4.30
CA GLY A 81 8.39 25.85 5.71
C GLY A 81 9.86 25.58 6.03
N TYR A 82 10.56 24.78 5.21
CA TYR A 82 12.00 24.58 5.39
C TYR A 82 12.81 25.87 5.25
N LYS A 83 12.49 26.71 4.25
CA LYS A 83 13.15 28.01 4.07
C LYS A 83 12.87 28.95 5.24
N ASP A 84 11.64 29.00 5.71
CA ASP A 84 11.24 29.86 6.83
C ASP A 84 11.95 29.46 8.12
N VAL A 85 12.04 28.14 8.39
CA VAL A 85 12.84 27.59 9.48
C VAL A 85 14.32 27.98 9.34
N GLN A 86 14.90 27.87 8.15
CA GLN A 86 16.29 28.24 7.90
C GLN A 86 16.58 29.74 8.10
N VAL A 87 15.62 30.61 7.82
CA VAL A 87 15.77 32.06 7.96
C VAL A 87 15.50 32.52 9.40
N THR A 88 14.48 31.94 10.05
CA THR A 88 13.95 32.43 11.32
C THR A 88 14.65 31.79 12.51
N LEU A 89 15.05 30.52 12.39
CA LEU A 89 15.96 29.96 13.37
C LEU A 89 17.35 30.51 13.06
N PRO A 90 18.12 30.95 14.08
CA PRO A 90 19.55 31.09 13.90
C PRO A 90 20.02 29.76 13.32
N GLN A 91 20.61 29.77 12.11
CA GLN A 91 21.49 28.69 11.74
C GLN A 91 22.45 28.60 12.91
N ALA A 92 22.41 27.51 13.68
CA ALA A 92 23.52 27.22 14.56
C ALA A 92 24.73 27.32 13.63
N ASP A 93 25.64 28.27 13.87
CA ASP A 93 26.76 28.56 12.99
C ASP A 93 27.63 27.30 12.87
N ASP A 94 27.21 26.38 12.00
CA ASP A 94 27.91 25.16 11.64
C ASP A 94 29.18 25.51 10.84
N GLU A 95 29.36 26.76 10.44
CA GLU A 95 30.54 27.22 9.71
C GLU A 95 31.70 27.70 10.59
N LYS A 96 31.51 27.93 11.90
CA LYS A 96 32.62 28.36 12.79
C LYS A 96 32.67 27.71 14.17
N GLY A 97 31.60 27.09 14.64
CA GLY A 97 31.61 26.36 15.89
C GLY A 97 31.95 24.90 15.66
N GLU A 98 33.18 24.49 15.99
CA GLU A 98 33.51 23.08 16.14
C GLU A 98 32.43 22.41 17.01
N LYS A 99 31.78 21.35 16.49
CA LYS A 99 30.68 20.68 17.21
C LYS A 99 31.22 20.25 18.58
N PRO A 100 30.53 20.55 19.69
CA PRO A 100 31.06 20.22 21.00
C PRO A 100 31.17 18.70 21.13
N CYS A 101 32.30 18.23 21.64
CA CYS A 101 32.52 16.82 22.01
C CYS A 101 32.59 15.83 20.83
N VAL A 102 33.11 16.23 19.66
CA VAL A 102 33.25 15.33 18.49
C VAL A 102 34.08 14.09 18.81
N ASP A 103 35.16 14.23 19.58
CA ASP A 103 36.04 13.11 19.91
C ASP A 103 35.30 12.01 20.69
N ASN A 104 34.56 12.39 21.74
CA ASN A 104 33.73 11.46 22.51
C ASN A 104 32.60 10.85 21.66
N LEU A 105 32.06 11.60 20.68
CA LEU A 105 31.06 11.08 19.76
C LEU A 105 31.64 10.00 18.84
N ASN A 106 32.86 10.20 18.35
CA ASN A 106 33.57 9.21 17.54
C ASN A 106 33.87 7.94 18.34
N GLU A 107 34.30 8.07 19.60
CA GLU A 107 34.54 6.93 20.50
C GLU A 107 33.27 6.10 20.72
N VAL A 108 32.12 6.75 20.95
CA VAL A 108 30.82 6.07 21.07
C VAL A 108 30.44 5.37 19.78
N ALA A 109 30.60 6.05 18.64
CA ALA A 109 30.28 5.48 17.33
C ALA A 109 31.15 4.26 17.02
N ASP A 110 32.44 4.32 17.34
CA ASP A 110 33.37 3.22 17.13
C ASP A 110 33.08 2.05 18.08
N CYS A 111 32.73 2.32 19.33
CA CYS A 111 32.32 1.27 20.26
C CYS A 111 31.07 0.52 19.76
N TYR A 112 30.05 1.23 19.25
CA TYR A 112 28.85 0.60 18.70
C TYR A 112 29.11 -0.17 17.40
N LYS A 113 30.07 0.29 16.56
CA LYS A 113 30.49 -0.46 15.37
C LYS A 113 31.15 -1.78 15.77
N THR A 114 31.99 -1.77 16.81
CA THR A 114 32.67 -2.98 17.29
C THR A 114 31.74 -3.91 18.06
N ASN A 115 30.80 -3.37 18.85
CA ASN A 115 29.92 -4.13 19.75
C ASN A 115 28.44 -4.06 19.32
N SER A 116 28.15 -4.30 18.04
CA SER A 116 26.80 -4.17 17.48
C SER A 116 25.73 -5.07 18.13
N GLN A 117 26.13 -6.22 18.67
CA GLN A 117 25.24 -7.18 19.34
C GLN A 117 25.13 -6.93 20.85
N GLU A 118 26.07 -6.20 21.43
CA GLU A 118 26.17 -5.96 22.88
C GLU A 118 26.37 -4.46 23.17
N PRO A 119 25.37 -3.61 22.86
CA PRO A 119 25.48 -2.16 22.98
C PRO A 119 25.71 -1.66 24.43
N LEU A 120 25.41 -2.50 25.42
CA LEU A 120 25.63 -2.18 26.84
C LEU A 120 27.11 -2.13 27.23
N LEU A 121 28.01 -2.71 26.43
CA LEU A 121 29.46 -2.60 26.66
C LEU A 121 30.01 -1.19 26.38
N CYS A 122 29.23 -0.34 25.70
CA CYS A 122 29.59 1.04 25.36
C CYS A 122 29.07 2.07 26.37
N ASP A 123 28.62 1.62 27.55
CA ASP A 123 28.03 2.48 28.57
C ASP A 123 29.00 3.56 29.04
N LYS A 124 30.27 3.22 29.21
CA LYS A 124 31.34 4.11 29.62
C LYS A 124 31.59 5.23 28.60
N GLU A 125 31.68 4.89 27.33
CA GLU A 125 31.90 5.83 26.22
C GLU A 125 30.70 6.79 26.12
N VAL A 126 29.48 6.26 26.27
CA VAL A 126 28.25 7.08 26.29
C VAL A 126 28.23 8.03 27.48
N LEU A 127 28.60 7.57 28.68
CA LEU A 127 28.67 8.42 29.87
C LEU A 127 29.68 9.57 29.71
N ASN A 128 30.84 9.29 29.10
CA ASN A 128 31.85 10.32 28.80
C ASN A 128 31.32 11.36 27.82
N PHE A 129 30.64 10.93 26.76
CA PHE A 129 30.01 11.83 25.80
C PHE A 129 28.95 12.73 26.46
N VAL A 130 28.06 12.16 27.28
CA VAL A 130 27.02 12.91 28.00
C VAL A 130 27.64 13.90 29.00
N SER A 131 28.70 13.50 29.70
CA SER A 131 29.44 14.37 30.62
C SER A 131 30.05 15.58 29.91
N CYS A 132 30.66 15.36 28.74
CA CYS A 132 31.21 16.42 27.92
C CYS A 132 30.12 17.40 27.46
N LEU A 133 28.99 16.89 26.94
CA LEU A 133 27.87 17.73 26.50
C LEU A 133 27.30 18.57 27.66
N ARG A 134 27.15 17.97 28.83
CA ARG A 134 26.65 18.65 30.02
C ARG A 134 27.56 19.79 30.43
N SER A 135 28.87 19.54 30.47
CA SER A 135 29.88 20.57 30.80
C SER A 135 29.84 21.73 29.81
N LYS A 136 29.83 21.44 28.50
CA LYS A 136 29.76 22.47 27.45
C LYS A 136 28.46 23.25 27.44
N THR A 137 27.34 22.63 27.81
CA THR A 137 26.06 23.31 27.94
C THR A 137 26.08 24.26 29.14
N MET A 138 26.65 23.83 30.26
CA MET A 138 26.79 24.68 31.45
C MET A 138 27.72 25.87 31.22
N GLU A 139 28.85 25.68 30.51
CA GLU A 139 29.75 26.76 30.09
C GLU A 139 29.00 27.84 29.30
N LYS A 140 28.29 27.45 28.22
CA LYS A 140 27.52 28.38 27.38
C LYS A 140 26.39 29.11 28.13
N LEU A 141 25.79 28.47 29.14
CA LEU A 141 24.74 29.09 29.95
C LEU A 141 25.30 30.11 30.94
N ASN A 142 26.52 29.89 31.43
CA ASN A 142 27.20 30.83 32.32
C ASN A 142 27.71 32.06 31.54
N GLU A 143 28.30 31.87 30.36
CA GLU A 143 28.73 32.97 29.47
C GLU A 143 27.56 33.93 29.16
N LYS A 144 26.40 33.38 28.78
CA LYS A 144 25.19 34.17 28.53
C LYS A 144 24.65 34.94 29.74
N ARG A 145 25.01 34.54 30.96
CA ARG A 145 24.60 35.22 32.20
C ARG A 145 25.54 36.37 32.55
N GLU A 146 26.81 36.28 32.15
CA GLU A 146 27.82 37.32 32.40
C GLU A 146 27.72 38.46 31.37
N ASP A 147 27.21 38.17 30.17
CA ASP A 147 26.99 39.14 29.08
C ASP A 147 25.63 39.88 29.14
N ALA A 148 24.78 39.59 30.14
CA ALA A 148 23.42 40.14 30.33
C ALA A 148 23.33 41.07 31.55
#